data_AF-A0A2V6JBZ8-F1
#
_entry.id   AF-A0A2V6JBZ8-F1
#
_cell.length_a   1.000
_cell.length_b   1.000
_cell.length_c   1.000
_cell.angle_alpha   90.00
_cell.angle_beta   90.00
_cell.angle_gamma   90.00
#
_symmetry.space_group_name_H-M   'P 1'
#
loop_
_entity.id
_entity.type
_entity.pdbx_description
1 polymer ?
#
loop_
_entity_poly.entity_id
_entity_poly.type
_entity_poly.pdbx_seq_one_letter_code
_entity_poly.pdbx_strand_id
1 'polypeptide(L)'
;MTTSTYDQLQQLAQDFWTWRAANQPISSDDIPRIERPDDWVPDWSREAIARRRSELSEFAARHEAINAQSWPLSQQVDYRLIGSAIARVHWELNVTRGQERNPGFYVDQTLGLLFLSLLKPSPFTDGRSQAIVRYLQSFPATVANAKENLAGKAIRPFALAALEKLVAVKSRLTKVGTALGPFLSGVNSKEFNQSFTDAINALESFHDWLNGELDGMTEETAVGREAYIYFLKHVALM
;
A
#
# COMPACT_ATOMS: atom_id res chain seq x y z
N MET A 1 25.21 9.86 29.59
CA MET A 1 24.25 9.13 28.74
C MET A 1 22.86 9.52 29.21
N THR A 2 22.06 10.12 28.33
CA THR A 2 20.66 10.46 28.64
C THR A 2 19.88 9.16 28.81
N THR A 3 19.24 8.96 29.97
CA THR A 3 18.44 7.77 30.24
C THR A 3 17.21 7.77 29.33
N SER A 4 17.02 6.70 28.54
CA SER A 4 15.81 6.56 27.72
C SER A 4 14.59 6.30 28.60
N THR A 5 13.45 6.90 28.25
CA THR A 5 12.19 6.74 28.99
C THR A 5 11.17 5.97 28.17
N TYR A 6 10.23 5.31 28.85
CA TYR A 6 9.16 4.60 28.16
C TYR A 6 8.26 5.55 27.36
N ASP A 7 8.06 6.79 27.84
CA ASP A 7 7.32 7.82 27.11
C ASP A 7 7.95 8.17 25.76
N GLN A 8 9.29 8.09 25.63
CA GLN A 8 9.95 8.28 24.34
C GLN A 8 9.57 7.18 23.34
N LEU A 9 9.46 5.93 23.80
CA LEU A 9 8.98 4.82 22.97
C LEU A 9 7.51 5.01 22.61
N GLN A 10 6.67 5.43 23.55
CA GLN A 10 5.24 5.68 23.30
C GLN A 10 5.04 6.79 22.26
N GLN A 11 5.80 7.88 22.34
CA GLN A 11 5.76 8.95 21.34
C GLN A 11 6.24 8.44 19.97
N LEU A 12 7.34 7.68 19.93
CA LEU A 12 7.82 7.07 18.69
C LEU A 12 6.77 6.15 18.07
N ALA A 13 6.11 5.31 18.88
CA ALA A 13 5.07 4.41 18.43
C ALA A 13 3.87 5.18 17.86
N GLN A 14 3.40 6.22 18.56
CA GLN A 14 2.32 7.06 18.09
C GLN A 14 2.64 7.72 16.74
N ASP A 15 3.80 8.35 16.63
CA ASP A 15 4.24 8.99 15.38
C ASP A 15 4.34 7.98 14.24
N PHE A 16 4.91 6.81 14.51
CA PHE A 16 5.06 5.74 13.53
C PHE A 16 3.71 5.20 13.05
N TRP A 17 2.76 4.96 13.95
CA TRP A 17 1.44 4.45 13.57
C TRP A 17 0.58 5.50 12.86
N THR A 18 0.67 6.77 13.26
CA THR A 18 0.09 7.88 12.49
C THR A 18 0.68 7.94 11.08
N TRP A 19 2.00 7.78 10.95
CA TRP A 19 2.66 7.72 9.65
C TRP A 19 2.24 6.48 8.84
N ARG A 20 2.12 5.31 9.46
CA ARG A 20 1.68 4.06 8.81
C ARG A 20 0.25 4.15 8.30
N ALA A 21 -0.65 4.79 9.03
CA ALA A 21 -2.01 5.06 8.56
C ALA A 21 -2.02 5.78 7.21
N ALA A 22 -1.10 6.72 6.97
CA ALA A 22 -0.99 7.42 5.69
C ALA A 22 -0.17 6.67 4.62
N ASN A 23 0.80 5.83 5.00
CA ASN A 23 1.83 5.34 4.08
C ASN A 23 1.85 3.82 3.84
N GLN A 24 1.14 3.04 4.66
CA GLN A 24 1.05 1.60 4.43
C GLN A 24 0.36 1.32 3.08
N PRO A 25 0.87 0.41 2.24
CA PRO A 25 0.17 0.02 1.02
C PRO A 25 -1.15 -0.69 1.32
N ILE A 26 -2.09 -0.61 0.38
CA ILE A 26 -3.26 -1.47 0.37
C ILE A 26 -2.82 -2.91 0.04
N SER A 27 -3.42 -3.88 0.72
CA SER A 27 -3.23 -5.32 0.46
C SER A 27 -4.57 -6.04 0.54
N SER A 28 -4.67 -7.21 -0.08
CA SER A 28 -5.84 -8.09 0.08
C SER A 28 -5.93 -8.77 1.45
N ASP A 29 -4.80 -8.83 2.18
CA ASP A 29 -4.74 -9.33 3.56
C ASP A 29 -5.63 -8.48 4.48
N ASP A 30 -6.42 -9.16 5.33
CA ASP A 30 -7.33 -8.52 6.27
C ASP A 30 -6.69 -8.15 7.61
N ILE A 31 -5.62 -8.84 7.98
CA ILE A 31 -4.89 -8.62 9.23
C ILE A 31 -4.30 -7.20 9.33
N PRO A 32 -3.61 -6.65 8.30
CA PRO A 32 -2.94 -5.36 8.44
C PRO A 32 -3.87 -4.17 8.17
N ARG A 33 -5.20 -4.35 8.05
CA ARG A 33 -6.12 -3.23 7.76
C ARG A 33 -6.06 -2.17 8.85
N ILE A 34 -5.93 -0.91 8.43
CA ILE A 34 -5.83 0.25 9.30
C ILE A 34 -6.73 1.37 8.77
N GLU A 35 -7.28 2.16 9.69
CA GLU A 35 -8.00 3.39 9.32
C GLU A 35 -7.05 4.37 8.65
N ARG A 36 -7.56 5.07 7.64
CA ARG A 36 -6.81 6.04 6.84
C ARG A 36 -7.24 7.46 7.22
N PRO A 37 -6.35 8.47 7.07
CA PRO A 37 -6.74 9.87 7.21
C PRO A 37 -7.91 10.24 6.31
N ASP A 38 -8.65 11.29 6.69
CA ASP A 38 -9.66 11.87 5.82
C ASP A 38 -9.05 12.34 4.49
N ASP A 39 -9.85 12.26 3.43
CA ASP A 39 -9.46 12.63 2.06
C ASP A 39 -8.22 11.92 1.49
N TRP A 40 -7.74 10.86 2.15
CA TRP A 40 -6.59 10.08 1.71
C TRP A 40 -6.80 9.41 0.35
N VAL A 41 -5.73 9.34 -0.44
CA VAL A 41 -5.61 8.48 -1.64
C VAL A 41 -4.18 7.91 -1.69
N PRO A 42 -3.95 6.77 -2.36
CA PRO A 42 -2.60 6.25 -2.55
C PRO A 42 -1.77 7.22 -3.40
N ASP A 43 -0.59 7.59 -2.90
CA ASP A 43 0.42 8.32 -3.67
C ASP A 43 1.67 7.45 -3.77
N TRP A 44 1.93 6.89 -4.95
CA TRP A 44 3.12 6.08 -5.25
C TRP A 44 4.03 6.75 -6.27
N SER A 45 4.01 8.09 -6.33
CA SER A 45 5.02 8.86 -7.06
C SER A 45 6.43 8.54 -6.55
N ARG A 46 7.45 8.78 -7.38
CA ARG A 46 8.85 8.55 -7.00
C ARG A 46 9.25 9.44 -5.83
N GLU A 47 8.72 10.66 -5.79
CA GLU A 47 8.90 11.63 -4.72
C GLU A 47 8.32 11.11 -3.40
N ALA A 48 7.12 10.53 -3.43
CA ALA A 48 6.52 9.93 -2.25
C ALA A 48 7.29 8.71 -1.75
N ILE A 49 7.77 7.84 -2.66
CA ILE A 49 8.60 6.68 -2.29
C ILE A 49 9.92 7.15 -1.67
N ALA A 50 10.57 8.17 -2.24
CA ALA A 50 11.81 8.72 -1.71
C ALA A 50 11.61 9.35 -0.33
N ARG A 51 10.55 10.14 -0.14
CA ARG A 51 10.17 10.72 1.15
C ARG A 51 9.95 9.63 2.20
N ARG A 52 9.19 8.57 1.88
CA ARG A 52 8.96 7.45 2.81
C ARG A 52 10.24 6.73 3.22
N ARG A 53 11.21 6.60 2.31
CA ARG A 53 12.53 6.04 2.64
C ARG A 53 13.31 6.94 3.60
N SER A 54 13.25 8.26 3.42
CA SER A 54 13.84 9.23 4.36
C SER A 54 13.20 9.15 5.74
N GLU A 55 11.88 9.21 5.81
CA GLU A 55 11.12 9.14 7.06
C GLU A 55 11.34 7.80 7.78
N LEU A 56 11.44 6.69 7.04
CA LEU A 56 11.83 5.39 7.59
C LEU A 56 13.20 5.45 8.28
N SER A 57 14.20 6.08 7.66
CA SER A 57 15.52 6.24 8.25
C SER A 57 15.47 7.04 9.56
N GLU A 58 14.61 8.06 9.64
CA GLU A 58 14.39 8.81 10.88
C GLU A 58 13.76 7.97 11.98
N PHE A 59 12.73 7.17 11.65
CA PHE A 59 12.13 6.24 12.62
C PHE A 59 13.12 5.20 13.13
N ALA A 60 13.94 4.63 12.24
CA ALA A 60 14.99 3.69 12.62
C ALA A 60 16.01 4.33 13.56
N ALA A 61 16.50 5.53 13.25
CA ALA A 61 17.45 6.26 14.10
C ALA A 61 16.86 6.58 15.49
N ARG A 62 15.59 6.99 15.55
CA ARG A 62 14.89 7.25 16.83
C ARG A 62 14.74 5.98 17.66
N HIS A 63 14.44 4.84 17.02
CA HIS A 63 14.32 3.53 17.69
C HIS A 63 15.67 3.04 18.25
N GLU A 64 16.74 3.14 17.46
CA GLU A 64 18.09 2.73 17.85
C GLU A 64 18.66 3.57 19.00
N ALA A 65 18.26 4.84 19.12
CA ALA A 65 18.68 5.73 20.20
C ALA A 65 18.06 5.38 21.58
N ILE A 66 17.04 4.52 21.63
CA ILE A 66 16.37 4.12 22.87
C ILE A 66 17.08 2.89 23.46
N ASN A 67 17.60 3.03 24.68
CA ASN A 67 18.13 1.90 25.46
C ASN A 67 17.06 1.34 26.40
N ALA A 68 16.43 0.23 25.98
CA ALA A 68 15.40 -0.46 26.75
C ALA A 68 15.90 -1.61 27.64
N GLN A 69 17.21 -1.89 27.70
CA GLN A 69 17.74 -3.13 28.31
C GLN A 69 17.37 -3.30 29.79
N SER A 70 17.27 -2.19 30.54
CA SER A 70 16.96 -2.20 31.97
C SER A 70 15.47 -1.96 32.27
N TRP A 71 14.60 -1.89 31.26
CA TRP A 71 13.17 -1.67 31.46
C TRP A 71 12.46 -2.94 31.95
N PRO A 72 11.26 -2.84 32.55
CA PRO A 72 10.40 -3.99 32.78
C PRO A 72 10.16 -4.80 31.50
N LEU A 73 9.99 -6.13 31.64
CA LEU A 73 9.89 -7.04 30.50
C LEU A 73 8.81 -6.64 29.48
N SER A 74 7.63 -6.19 29.93
CA SER A 74 6.57 -5.72 29.04
C SER A 74 7.02 -4.56 28.15
N GLN A 75 7.73 -3.58 28.71
CA GLN A 75 8.25 -2.43 27.96
C GLN A 75 9.37 -2.84 26.99
N GLN A 76 10.17 -3.85 27.34
CA GLN A 76 11.15 -4.43 26.41
C GLN A 76 10.49 -5.13 25.22
N VAL A 77 9.35 -5.81 25.47
CA VAL A 77 8.54 -6.42 24.41
C VAL A 77 8.01 -5.33 23.48
N ASP A 78 7.41 -4.27 24.03
CA ASP A 78 6.90 -3.15 23.22
C ASP A 78 8.02 -2.51 22.38
N TYR A 79 9.20 -2.31 22.97
CA TYR A 79 10.38 -1.83 22.23
C TYR A 79 10.74 -2.72 21.04
N ARG A 80 10.72 -4.05 21.22
CA ARG A 80 11.00 -5.02 20.14
C ARG A 80 9.91 -5.03 19.08
N LEU A 81 8.64 -4.90 19.47
CA LEU A 81 7.51 -4.87 18.53
C LEU A 81 7.54 -3.62 17.64
N ILE A 82 7.86 -2.45 18.21
CA ILE A 82 8.06 -1.23 17.42
C ILE A 82 9.26 -1.38 16.47
N GLY A 83 10.36 -1.96 16.94
CA GLY A 83 11.51 -2.29 16.10
C GLY A 83 11.14 -3.21 14.92
N SER A 84 10.34 -4.24 15.17
CA SER A 84 9.83 -5.14 14.13
C SER A 84 8.92 -4.43 13.13
N ALA A 85 8.04 -3.55 13.60
CA ALA A 85 7.18 -2.77 12.72
C ALA A 85 7.98 -1.83 11.80
N ILE A 86 9.04 -1.19 12.32
CA ILE A 86 9.97 -0.37 11.51
C ILE A 86 10.74 -1.25 10.51
N ALA A 87 11.26 -2.40 10.95
CA ALA A 87 11.94 -3.36 10.09
C ALA A 87 11.04 -3.89 8.96
N ARG A 88 9.73 -4.04 9.22
CA ARG A 88 8.74 -4.41 8.20
C ARG A 88 8.64 -3.38 7.09
N VAL A 89 8.69 -2.09 7.41
CA VAL A 89 8.68 -1.02 6.40
C VAL A 89 9.96 -1.04 5.56
N HIS A 90 11.12 -1.30 6.19
CA HIS A 90 12.37 -1.53 5.45
C HIS A 90 12.24 -2.72 4.47
N TRP A 91 11.69 -3.83 4.96
CA TRP A 91 11.43 -5.02 4.14
C TRP A 91 10.54 -4.73 2.92
N GLU A 92 9.49 -3.95 3.11
CA GLU A 92 8.56 -3.54 2.04
C GLU A 92 9.23 -2.59 1.03
N LEU A 93 9.83 -1.50 1.48
CA LEU A 93 10.32 -0.44 0.61
C LEU A 93 11.66 -0.73 -0.06
N ASN A 94 12.53 -1.49 0.61
CA ASN A 94 13.94 -1.62 0.20
C ASN A 94 14.33 -3.05 -0.18
N VAL A 95 13.67 -4.06 0.36
CA VAL A 95 14.04 -5.47 0.10
C VAL A 95 13.13 -6.11 -0.95
N THR A 96 11.84 -6.25 -0.64
CA THR A 96 10.88 -6.81 -1.60
C THR A 96 10.56 -5.82 -2.71
N ARG A 97 10.54 -4.51 -2.39
CA ARG A 97 10.34 -3.40 -3.34
C ARG A 97 9.11 -3.65 -4.21
N GLY A 98 8.00 -4.05 -3.59
CA GLY A 98 6.77 -4.42 -4.31
C GLY A 98 6.31 -3.33 -5.28
N GLN A 99 6.44 -2.06 -4.88
CA GLN A 99 6.14 -0.89 -5.70
C GLN A 99 7.04 -0.75 -6.96
N GLU A 100 8.19 -1.41 -7.02
CA GLU A 100 9.07 -1.38 -8.20
C GLU A 100 9.11 -2.73 -8.95
N ARG A 101 8.69 -3.82 -8.31
CA ARG A 101 8.90 -5.19 -8.82
C ARG A 101 7.63 -5.98 -9.07
N ASN A 102 6.53 -5.63 -8.41
CA ASN A 102 5.31 -6.42 -8.42
C ASN A 102 4.14 -5.60 -9.00
N PRO A 103 3.75 -5.82 -10.26
CA PRO A 103 2.58 -5.16 -10.83
C PRO A 103 1.26 -5.37 -10.05
N GLY A 104 1.13 -6.52 -9.37
CA GLY A 104 -0.02 -6.82 -8.50
C GLY A 104 -0.16 -5.84 -7.33
N PHE A 105 0.94 -5.20 -6.91
CA PHE A 105 0.91 -4.10 -5.94
C PHE A 105 -0.06 -3.00 -6.37
N TYR A 106 0.01 -2.57 -7.64
CA TYR A 106 -0.83 -1.49 -8.18
C TYR A 106 -2.26 -1.93 -8.46
N VAL A 107 -2.49 -3.22 -8.70
CA VAL A 107 -3.84 -3.79 -8.71
C VAL A 107 -4.48 -3.65 -7.32
N ASP A 108 -3.72 -3.91 -6.26
CA ASP A 108 -4.21 -3.74 -4.89
C ASP A 108 -4.38 -2.25 -4.53
N GLN A 109 -3.51 -1.35 -5.00
CA GLN A 109 -3.65 0.10 -4.77
C GLN A 109 -4.84 0.72 -5.52
N THR A 110 -5.42 0.02 -6.49
CA THR A 110 -6.57 0.47 -7.28
C THR A 110 -7.81 -0.37 -6.95
N LEU A 111 -7.97 -1.52 -7.60
CA LEU A 111 -9.10 -2.42 -7.40
C LEU A 111 -9.20 -2.92 -5.95
N GLY A 112 -8.08 -3.17 -5.29
CA GLY A 112 -8.06 -3.53 -3.87
C GLY A 112 -8.61 -2.41 -2.99
N LEU A 113 -8.23 -1.15 -3.24
CA LEU A 113 -8.77 0.01 -2.53
C LEU A 113 -10.29 0.13 -2.72
N LEU A 114 -10.77 0.01 -3.95
CA LEU A 114 -12.21 0.03 -4.22
C LEU A 114 -12.90 -1.12 -3.47
N PHE A 115 -12.38 -2.35 -3.54
CA PHE A 115 -12.94 -3.50 -2.85
C PHE A 115 -13.06 -3.27 -1.33
N LEU A 116 -12.00 -2.77 -0.68
CA LEU A 116 -12.02 -2.49 0.76
C LEU A 116 -13.08 -1.46 1.14
N SER A 117 -13.30 -0.44 0.31
CA SER A 117 -14.33 0.58 0.53
C SER A 117 -15.78 0.02 0.49
N LEU A 118 -15.95 -1.15 -0.12
CA LEU A 118 -17.23 -1.84 -0.28
C LEU A 118 -17.49 -2.93 0.78
N LEU A 119 -16.50 -3.26 1.63
CA LEU A 119 -16.64 -4.29 2.67
C LEU A 119 -17.63 -3.91 3.78
N LYS A 120 -17.69 -2.62 4.14
CA LYS A 120 -18.65 -2.14 5.14
C LYS A 120 -20.07 -2.26 4.55
N PRO A 121 -21.04 -2.86 5.25
CA PRO A 121 -22.41 -2.91 4.75
C PRO A 121 -23.02 -1.52 4.60
N SER A 122 -24.16 -1.44 3.88
CA SER A 122 -25.02 -0.26 3.81
C SER A 122 -25.37 0.26 5.21
N PRO A 123 -25.56 1.59 5.43
CA PRO A 123 -25.69 2.67 4.45
C PRO A 123 -24.37 3.20 3.87
N PHE A 124 -24.46 3.74 2.65
CA PHE A 124 -23.44 4.61 2.07
C PHE A 124 -23.78 6.05 2.42
N THR A 125 -23.07 6.61 3.40
CA THR A 125 -23.20 8.03 3.76
C THR A 125 -22.63 8.91 2.65
N ASP A 126 -22.93 10.21 2.68
CA ASP A 126 -22.37 11.18 1.72
C ASP A 126 -20.85 11.15 1.72
N GLY A 127 -20.21 11.20 2.90
CA GLY A 127 -18.75 11.12 3.02
C GLY A 127 -18.16 9.81 2.47
N ARG A 128 -18.85 8.68 2.65
CA ARG A 128 -18.41 7.39 2.09
C ARG A 128 -18.56 7.35 0.58
N SER A 129 -19.64 7.91 0.06
CA SER A 129 -19.89 8.02 -1.39
C SER A 129 -18.84 8.90 -2.05
N GLN A 130 -18.50 10.05 -1.44
CA GLN A 130 -17.44 10.95 -1.89
C GLN A 130 -16.06 10.28 -1.84
N ALA A 131 -15.77 9.51 -0.78
CA ALA A 131 -14.53 8.75 -0.69
C ALA A 131 -14.38 7.72 -1.83
N ILE A 132 -15.44 6.99 -2.17
CA ILE A 132 -15.43 6.04 -3.29
C ILE A 132 -15.13 6.76 -4.62
N VAL A 133 -15.79 7.88 -4.87
CA VAL A 133 -15.55 8.69 -6.09
C VAL A 133 -14.09 9.15 -6.15
N ARG A 134 -13.56 9.67 -5.05
CA ARG A 134 -12.16 10.10 -4.94
C ARG A 134 -11.17 8.95 -5.16
N TYR A 135 -11.46 7.76 -4.64
CA TYR A 135 -10.64 6.57 -4.88
C TYR A 135 -10.61 6.20 -6.36
N LEU A 136 -11.75 6.20 -7.05
CA LEU A 136 -11.82 5.95 -8.50
C LEU A 136 -11.03 7.00 -9.29
N GLN A 137 -11.16 8.28 -8.91
CA GLN A 137 -10.41 9.38 -9.51
C GLN A 137 -8.89 9.26 -9.34
N SER A 138 -8.41 8.51 -8.32
CA SER A 138 -6.98 8.28 -8.11
C SER A 138 -6.36 7.21 -9.03
N PHE A 139 -7.18 6.40 -9.72
CA PHE A 139 -6.68 5.26 -10.51
C PHE A 139 -5.76 5.69 -11.66
N PRO A 140 -6.09 6.71 -12.48
CA PRO A 140 -5.20 7.12 -13.57
C PRO A 140 -3.80 7.53 -13.09
N ALA A 141 -3.72 8.33 -12.03
CA ALA A 141 -2.45 8.74 -11.44
C ALA A 141 -1.68 7.55 -10.84
N THR A 142 -2.39 6.64 -10.17
CA THR A 142 -1.80 5.41 -9.62
C THR A 142 -1.23 4.51 -10.72
N VAL A 143 -1.93 4.37 -11.85
CA VAL A 143 -1.46 3.60 -13.01
C VAL A 143 -0.27 4.28 -13.70
N ALA A 144 -0.27 5.62 -13.81
CA ALA A 144 0.88 6.34 -14.36
C ALA A 144 2.13 6.07 -13.51
N ASN A 145 2.02 6.23 -12.20
CA ASN A 145 3.07 5.88 -11.24
C ASN A 145 3.50 4.40 -11.36
N ALA A 146 2.55 3.48 -11.61
CA ALA A 146 2.85 2.07 -11.80
C ALA A 146 3.82 1.85 -12.96
N LYS A 147 3.49 2.38 -14.14
CA LYS A 147 4.31 2.23 -15.35
C LYS A 147 5.71 2.81 -15.14
N GLU A 148 5.81 3.97 -14.50
CA GLU A 148 7.10 4.61 -14.21
C GLU A 148 7.97 3.84 -13.22
N ASN A 149 7.37 3.27 -12.17
CA ASN A 149 8.13 2.57 -11.12
C ASN A 149 8.53 1.15 -11.53
N LEU A 150 7.70 0.49 -12.33
CA LEU A 150 7.87 -0.89 -12.77
C LEU A 150 8.80 -1.03 -13.99
N ALA A 151 8.93 0.01 -14.82
CA ALA A 151 9.74 -0.02 -16.04
C ALA A 151 11.17 -0.53 -15.77
N GLY A 152 11.55 -1.61 -16.48
CA GLY A 152 12.85 -2.27 -16.34
C GLY A 152 13.11 -2.97 -15.00
N LYS A 153 12.12 -3.09 -14.12
CA LYS A 153 12.27 -3.65 -12.76
C LYS A 153 11.21 -4.70 -12.41
N ALA A 154 10.09 -4.73 -13.12
CA ALA A 154 9.02 -5.69 -12.91
C ALA A 154 9.49 -7.14 -13.12
N ILE A 155 8.89 -8.05 -12.35
CA ILE A 155 9.18 -9.48 -12.36
C ILE A 155 8.04 -10.23 -13.05
N ARG A 156 8.39 -11.11 -14.00
CA ARG A 156 7.45 -11.74 -14.94
C ARG A 156 6.36 -12.58 -14.23
N PRO A 157 6.67 -13.47 -13.27
CA PRO A 157 5.63 -14.19 -12.52
C PRO A 157 4.63 -13.27 -11.82
N PHE A 158 5.07 -12.13 -11.29
CA PHE A 158 4.19 -11.17 -10.63
C PHE A 158 3.34 -10.39 -11.64
N ALA A 159 3.89 -10.10 -12.81
CA ALA A 159 3.14 -9.49 -13.91
C ALA A 159 2.04 -10.41 -14.43
N LEU A 160 2.33 -11.70 -14.62
CA LEU A 160 1.33 -12.70 -15.04
C LEU A 160 0.18 -12.79 -14.03
N ALA A 161 0.47 -12.87 -12.73
CA ALA A 161 -0.55 -12.87 -11.69
C ALA A 161 -1.38 -11.57 -11.67
N ALA A 162 -0.76 -10.42 -11.97
CA ALA A 162 -1.48 -9.16 -12.09
C ALA A 162 -2.40 -9.12 -13.32
N LEU A 163 -1.94 -9.64 -14.46
CA LEU A 163 -2.72 -9.75 -15.69
C LEU A 163 -3.98 -10.61 -15.48
N GLU A 164 -3.85 -11.74 -14.77
CA GLU A 164 -5.00 -12.58 -14.40
C GLU A 164 -6.06 -11.79 -13.59
N LYS A 165 -5.64 -10.95 -12.65
CA LYS A 165 -6.55 -10.10 -11.86
C LYS A 165 -7.27 -9.04 -12.73
N LEU A 166 -6.62 -8.61 -13.83
CA LEU A 166 -7.11 -7.57 -14.76
C LEU A 166 -7.96 -8.12 -15.92
N VAL A 167 -8.10 -9.45 -16.06
CA VAL A 167 -8.96 -10.05 -17.08
C VAL A 167 -10.39 -9.50 -16.98
N ALA A 168 -10.91 -9.06 -18.13
CA ALA A 168 -12.25 -8.49 -18.29
C ALA A 168 -12.55 -7.33 -17.32
N VAL A 169 -11.53 -6.55 -16.92
CA VAL A 169 -11.66 -5.47 -15.93
C VAL A 169 -12.76 -4.47 -16.29
N LYS A 170 -12.89 -4.09 -17.57
CA LYS A 170 -13.96 -3.22 -18.06
C LYS A 170 -15.35 -3.76 -17.74
N SER A 171 -15.66 -4.98 -18.18
CA SER A 171 -16.98 -5.59 -17.94
C SER A 171 -17.27 -5.71 -16.44
N ARG A 172 -16.27 -6.10 -15.64
CA ARG A 172 -16.41 -6.24 -14.19
C ARG A 172 -16.67 -4.90 -13.50
N LEU A 173 -15.88 -3.87 -13.79
CA LEU A 173 -16.06 -2.54 -13.20
C LEU A 173 -17.34 -1.86 -13.67
N THR A 174 -17.76 -2.05 -14.92
CA THR A 174 -19.08 -1.57 -15.38
C THR A 174 -20.21 -2.16 -14.55
N LYS A 175 -20.18 -3.47 -14.27
CA LYS A 175 -21.17 -4.12 -13.39
C LYS A 175 -21.16 -3.53 -11.97
N VAL A 176 -19.97 -3.28 -11.40
CA VAL A 176 -19.83 -2.64 -10.09
C VAL A 176 -20.45 -1.24 -10.12
N GLY A 177 -20.12 -0.40 -11.11
CA GLY A 177 -20.67 0.95 -11.23
C GLY A 177 -22.20 0.97 -11.34
N THR A 178 -22.77 0.09 -12.18
CA THR A 178 -24.23 -0.06 -12.33
C THR A 178 -24.90 -0.49 -11.02
N ALA A 179 -24.32 -1.45 -10.30
CA ALA A 179 -24.90 -1.95 -9.06
C ALA A 179 -24.75 -0.96 -7.89
N LEU A 180 -23.63 -0.23 -7.83
CA LEU A 180 -23.29 0.68 -6.74
C LEU A 180 -24.01 2.03 -6.85
N GLY A 181 -24.15 2.56 -8.07
CA GLY A 181 -24.69 3.90 -8.31
C GLY A 181 -25.98 4.25 -7.56
N PRO A 182 -27.00 3.36 -7.53
CA PRO A 182 -28.26 3.62 -6.82
C PRO A 182 -28.14 3.79 -5.30
N PHE A 183 -27.03 3.33 -4.70
CA PHE A 183 -26.81 3.42 -3.25
C PHE A 183 -26.02 4.65 -2.83
N LEU A 184 -25.38 5.36 -3.76
CA LEU A 184 -24.55 6.51 -3.43
C LEU A 184 -25.41 7.76 -3.27
N SER A 185 -25.06 8.58 -2.27
CA SER A 185 -25.69 9.86 -1.96
C SER A 185 -24.65 10.97 -1.91
N GLY A 186 -25.07 12.23 -2.09
CA GLY A 186 -24.17 13.38 -1.99
C GLY A 186 -23.07 13.44 -3.06
N VAL A 187 -23.20 12.68 -4.16
CA VAL A 187 -22.29 12.65 -5.30
C VAL A 187 -23.03 12.91 -6.62
N ASN A 188 -22.37 13.60 -7.55
CA ASN A 188 -22.95 13.85 -8.87
C ASN A 188 -22.87 12.59 -9.74
N SER A 189 -23.99 12.11 -10.28
CA SER A 189 -24.01 10.88 -11.10
C SER A 189 -23.15 10.95 -12.35
N LYS A 190 -22.99 12.13 -12.97
CA LYS A 190 -22.13 12.32 -14.13
C LYS A 190 -20.65 12.19 -13.74
N GLU A 191 -20.26 12.80 -12.63
CA GLU A 191 -18.91 12.70 -12.08
C GLU A 191 -18.58 11.25 -11.70
N PHE A 192 -19.50 10.56 -11.03
CA PHE A 192 -19.37 9.15 -10.68
C PHE A 192 -19.21 8.25 -11.91
N ASN A 193 -20.03 8.44 -12.94
CA ASN A 193 -19.91 7.66 -14.18
C ASN A 193 -18.61 7.95 -14.93
N GLN A 194 -18.15 9.20 -14.90
CA GLN A 194 -16.87 9.58 -15.49
C GLN A 194 -15.70 8.94 -14.75
N SER A 195 -15.69 8.96 -13.42
CA SER A 195 -14.60 8.36 -12.62
C SER A 195 -14.48 6.85 -12.87
N PHE A 196 -15.59 6.14 -13.05
CA PHE A 196 -15.56 4.74 -13.49
C PHE A 196 -14.98 4.57 -14.90
N THR A 197 -15.35 5.44 -15.83
CA THR A 197 -14.83 5.40 -17.20
C THR A 197 -13.31 5.60 -17.21
N ASP A 198 -12.82 6.60 -16.48
CA ASP A 198 -11.40 6.91 -16.39
C ASP A 198 -10.62 5.79 -15.68
N ALA A 199 -11.18 5.24 -14.60
CA ALA A 199 -10.62 4.09 -13.88
C ALA A 199 -10.51 2.85 -14.78
N ILE A 200 -11.53 2.54 -15.58
CA ILE A 200 -11.52 1.45 -16.54
C ILE A 200 -10.43 1.66 -17.59
N ASN A 201 -10.40 2.83 -18.23
CA ASN A 201 -9.42 3.15 -19.25
C ASN A 201 -7.99 3.06 -18.70
N ALA A 202 -7.76 3.54 -17.48
CA ALA A 202 -6.46 3.44 -16.82
C ALA A 202 -6.03 1.97 -16.66
N LEU A 203 -6.91 1.10 -16.15
CA LEU A 203 -6.60 -0.31 -15.92
C LEU A 203 -6.46 -1.12 -17.22
N GLU A 204 -7.25 -0.83 -18.26
CA GLU A 204 -7.05 -1.40 -19.60
C GLU A 204 -5.67 -0.99 -20.14
N SER A 205 -5.31 0.29 -20.03
CA SER A 205 -3.99 0.76 -20.45
C SER A 205 -2.83 0.13 -19.65
N PHE A 206 -3.07 -0.27 -18.40
CA PHE A 206 -2.07 -0.94 -17.57
C PHE A 206 -1.91 -2.40 -17.99
N HIS A 207 -3.03 -3.09 -18.23
CA HIS A 207 -3.03 -4.44 -18.78
C HIS A 207 -2.28 -4.51 -20.11
N ASP A 208 -2.54 -3.59 -21.04
CA ASP A 208 -1.88 -3.57 -22.35
C ASP A 208 -0.38 -3.27 -22.23
N TRP A 209 -0.02 -2.33 -21.36
CA TRP A 209 1.38 -2.02 -21.06
C TRP A 209 2.12 -3.22 -20.48
N LEU A 210 1.52 -3.93 -19.51
CA LEU A 210 2.14 -5.13 -18.92
C LEU A 210 2.40 -6.20 -19.97
N ASN A 211 1.43 -6.48 -20.86
CA ASN A 211 1.60 -7.44 -21.95
C ASN A 211 2.76 -7.06 -22.89
N GLY A 212 2.92 -5.77 -23.19
CA GLY A 212 4.02 -5.28 -24.02
C GLY A 212 5.41 -5.41 -23.37
N GLU A 213 5.48 -5.33 -22.05
CA GLU A 213 6.75 -5.39 -21.30
C GLU A 213 7.17 -6.81 -20.88
N LEU A 214 6.25 -7.80 -20.97
CA LEU A 214 6.44 -9.15 -20.41
C LEU A 214 7.78 -9.79 -20.79
N ASP A 215 8.18 -9.70 -22.07
CA ASP A 215 9.37 -10.37 -22.59
C ASP A 215 10.69 -9.76 -22.06
N GLY A 216 10.65 -8.52 -21.57
CA GLY A 216 11.80 -7.87 -20.94
C GLY A 216 11.93 -8.13 -19.44
N MET A 217 10.96 -8.79 -18.81
CA MET A 217 10.93 -9.00 -17.36
C MET A 217 11.71 -10.26 -16.94
N THR A 218 12.39 -10.17 -15.81
CA THR A 218 13.09 -11.31 -15.21
C THR A 218 12.13 -12.33 -14.58
N GLU A 219 12.51 -13.60 -14.58
CA GLU A 219 11.83 -14.70 -13.88
C GLU A 219 12.30 -14.83 -12.41
N GLU A 220 13.38 -14.14 -12.03
CA GLU A 220 13.95 -14.27 -10.69
C GLU A 220 13.09 -13.57 -9.63
N THR A 221 12.52 -14.38 -8.73
CA THR A 221 11.64 -13.92 -7.64
C THR A 221 12.31 -13.94 -6.26
N ALA A 222 13.49 -14.56 -6.16
CA ALA A 222 14.16 -14.78 -4.87
C ALA A 222 14.67 -13.47 -4.28
N VAL A 223 14.44 -13.29 -2.98
CA VAL A 223 15.00 -12.16 -2.19
C VAL A 223 16.45 -12.41 -1.74
N GLY A 224 16.92 -13.66 -1.85
CA GLY A 224 18.24 -14.09 -1.39
C GLY A 224 18.28 -14.46 0.09
N ARG A 225 19.33 -15.20 0.48
CA ARG A 225 19.51 -15.75 1.84
C ARG A 225 19.55 -14.66 2.91
N GLU A 226 20.40 -13.65 2.73
CA GLU A 226 20.63 -12.62 3.76
C GLU A 226 19.38 -11.78 4.01
N ALA A 227 18.65 -11.44 2.95
CA ALA A 227 17.34 -10.79 3.06
C ALA A 227 16.37 -11.68 3.86
N TYR A 228 16.29 -12.97 3.54
CA TYR A 228 15.38 -13.87 4.24
C TYR A 228 15.74 -14.03 5.73
N ILE A 229 17.03 -14.10 6.06
CA ILE A 229 17.51 -14.11 7.46
C ILE A 229 17.13 -12.80 8.16
N TYR A 230 17.28 -11.66 7.49
CA TYR A 230 16.86 -10.37 8.04
C TYR A 230 15.36 -10.37 8.37
N PHE A 231 14.53 -10.85 7.46
CA PHE A 231 13.09 -10.98 7.70
C PHE A 231 12.79 -11.82 8.94
N LEU A 232 13.39 -13.01 9.05
CA LEU A 232 13.15 -13.90 10.20
C LEU A 232 13.53 -13.23 11.52
N LYS A 233 14.71 -12.63 11.61
CA LYS A 233 15.23 -12.05 12.86
C LYS A 233 14.55 -10.74 13.25
N HIS A 234 14.35 -9.84 12.28
CA HIS A 234 13.95 -8.46 12.57
C HIS A 234 12.47 -8.22 12.35
N VAL A 235 11.83 -8.91 11.40
CA VAL A 235 10.40 -8.73 11.11
C VAL A 235 9.57 -9.76 11.86
N ALA A 236 9.87 -11.06 11.66
CA ALA A 236 9.10 -12.14 12.28
C ALA A 236 9.48 -12.42 13.74
N LEU A 237 10.59 -11.87 14.23
CA LEU A 237 11.12 -12.06 15.58
C LEU A 237 11.32 -13.55 15.95
N MET A 238 11.85 -14.33 15.00
CA MET A 238 12.15 -15.77 15.13
C MET A 238 13.63 -16.05 15.40
#